data_AF-I7JV97-F1
#
_entry.id   AF-I7JV97-F1
#
_cell.length_a   1.000
_cell.length_b   1.000
_cell.length_c   1.000
_cell.angle_alpha   90.00
_cell.angle_beta   90.00
_cell.angle_gamma   90.00
#
_symmetry.space_group_name_H-M   'P 1'
#
loop_
_entity.id
_entity.type
_entity.pdbx_description
1 polymer ?
#
loop_
_entity_poly.entity_id
_entity_poly.type
_entity_poly.pdbx_seq_one_letter_code
_entity_poly.pdbx_strand_id
1 'polypeptide(L)'
;MSNDKISFWVKVTGWSGLISASGAITLYQLTNNWMFLISTVIIVLFSAYALSTSKDAIWRNKDRVFWILMFSIFFVSLLQSIFVLIIYFKSKKHAK
;
A
#
# COMPACT_ATOMS: atom_id res chain seq x y z
N MET A 1 4.31 -24.55 -10.56
CA MET A 1 3.44 -23.84 -9.59
C MET A 1 2.05 -23.79 -10.20
N SER A 2 1.03 -24.41 -9.60
CA SER A 2 -0.33 -24.40 -10.19
C SER A 2 -0.91 -22.98 -10.19
N ASN A 3 -1.71 -22.65 -11.20
CA ASN A 3 -2.31 -21.31 -11.38
C ASN A 3 -3.09 -20.85 -10.13
N ASP A 4 -3.69 -21.77 -9.40
CA ASP A 4 -4.49 -21.48 -8.21
C ASP A 4 -3.63 -20.98 -7.04
N LYS A 5 -2.39 -21.44 -6.91
CA LYS A 5 -1.48 -20.98 -5.85
C LYS A 5 -1.09 -19.53 -6.05
N ILE A 6 -0.78 -19.12 -7.29
CA ILE A 6 -0.40 -17.73 -7.59
C ILE A 6 -1.59 -16.81 -7.36
N SER A 7 -2.78 -17.19 -7.84
CA SER A 7 -3.99 -16.41 -7.62
C SER A 7 -4.35 -16.26 -6.14
N PHE A 8 -4.13 -17.31 -5.33
CA PHE A 8 -4.32 -17.26 -3.88
C PHE A 8 -3.39 -16.24 -3.22
N TRP A 9 -2.09 -16.27 -3.53
CA TRP A 9 -1.12 -15.32 -2.97
C TRP A 9 -1.41 -13.88 -3.38
N VAL A 10 -1.79 -13.63 -4.63
CA VAL A 10 -2.17 -12.29 -5.10
C VAL A 10 -3.40 -11.76 -4.34
N LYS A 11 -4.40 -12.62 -4.10
CA LYS A 11 -5.56 -12.25 -3.27
C LYS A 11 -5.12 -11.92 -1.84
N VAL A 12 -4.28 -12.74 -1.22
CA VAL A 12 -3.74 -12.47 0.13
C VAL A 12 -3.04 -11.11 0.18
N THR A 13 -2.25 -10.76 -0.83
CA THR A 13 -1.59 -9.45 -0.95
C THR A 13 -2.59 -8.30 -1.06
N GLY A 14 -3.66 -8.43 -1.85
CA GLY A 14 -4.68 -7.39 -1.92
C GLY A 14 -5.49 -7.25 -0.62
N TRP A 15 -5.79 -8.36 0.07
CA TRP A 15 -6.43 -8.31 1.39
C TRP A 15 -5.53 -7.69 2.47
N SER A 16 -4.23 -7.96 2.47
CA SER A 16 -3.30 -7.33 3.41
C SER A 16 -3.14 -5.83 3.15
N GLY A 17 -3.19 -5.40 1.89
CA GLY A 17 -3.22 -3.98 1.53
C GLY A 17 -4.43 -3.25 2.11
N LEU A 18 -5.62 -3.88 2.13
CA LEU A 18 -6.81 -3.31 2.77
C LEU A 18 -6.67 -3.16 4.29
N ILE A 19 -6.02 -4.12 4.97
CA ILE A 19 -5.73 -4.01 6.40
C ILE A 19 -4.78 -2.83 6.66
N SER A 20 -3.76 -2.65 5.82
CA SER A 20 -2.84 -1.52 5.91
C SER A 20 -3.55 -0.18 5.68
N ALA A 21 -4.48 -0.11 4.71
CA ALA A 21 -5.31 1.06 4.46
C ALA A 21 -6.17 1.42 5.68
N SER A 22 -6.74 0.43 6.37
CA SER A 22 -7.48 0.67 7.63
C SER A 22 -6.60 1.35 8.69
N GLY A 23 -5.36 0.88 8.88
CA GLY A 23 -4.40 1.53 9.77
C GLY A 23 -4.08 2.98 9.38
N ALA A 24 -3.95 3.25 8.08
CA ALA A 24 -3.72 4.60 7.55
C ALA A 24 -4.91 5.54 7.78
N ILE A 25 -6.16 5.03 7.74
CA ILE A 25 -7.36 5.79 8.08
C ILE A 25 -7.39 6.14 9.56
N THR A 26 -7.03 5.20 10.45
CA THR A 26 -6.93 5.50 11.89
C THR A 26 -5.89 6.60 12.16
N LEU A 27 -4.76 6.56 11.45
CA LEU A 27 -3.75 7.62 11.50
C LEU A 27 -4.26 8.95 10.94
N TYR A 28 -5.07 8.93 9.88
CA TYR A 28 -5.76 10.12 9.38
C TYR A 28 -6.66 10.72 10.45
N GLN A 29 -7.49 9.92 11.12
CA GLN A 29 -8.39 10.41 12.18
C GLN A 29 -7.61 11.05 13.34
N LEU A 30 -6.43 10.52 13.68
CA LEU A 30 -5.59 11.02 14.77
C LEU A 30 -4.82 12.29 14.40
N THR A 31 -4.42 12.43 13.14
CA THR A 31 -3.57 13.54 12.67
C THR A 31 -4.35 14.65 11.97
N ASN A 32 -5.54 14.34 11.46
CA ASN A 32 -6.40 15.13 10.58
C ASN A 32 -5.68 15.65 9.32
N ASN A 33 -4.70 14.90 8.83
CA ASN A 33 -3.86 15.30 7.70
C ASN A 33 -4.27 14.56 6.42
N TRP A 34 -4.82 15.32 5.46
CA TRP A 34 -5.30 14.88 4.15
C TRP A 34 -4.31 14.00 3.35
N MET A 35 -3.01 14.10 3.62
CA MET A 35 -1.99 13.26 2.98
C MET A 35 -2.19 11.77 3.31
N PHE A 36 -2.64 11.43 4.53
CA PHE A 36 -2.98 10.03 4.89
C PHE A 36 -4.19 9.52 4.11
N LEU A 37 -5.14 10.39 3.79
CA LEU A 37 -6.33 10.06 3.02
C LEU A 37 -5.95 9.73 1.57
N ILE A 38 -5.08 10.56 0.96
CA ILE A 38 -4.54 10.31 -0.39
C ILE A 38 -3.79 8.98 -0.44
N SER A 39 -2.88 8.72 0.51
CA SER A 39 -2.16 7.45 0.58
C SER A 39 -3.08 6.26 0.75
N THR A 40 -4.12 6.39 1.58
CA THR A 40 -5.15 5.35 1.77
C THR A 40 -5.85 5.02 0.45
N VAL A 41 -6.29 6.04 -0.30
CA VAL A 41 -6.96 5.85 -1.59
C VAL A 41 -6.06 5.09 -2.57
N ILE A 42 -4.77 5.41 -2.60
CA ILE A 42 -3.82 4.73 -3.47
C ILE A 42 -3.63 3.26 -3.07
N ILE A 43 -3.49 2.97 -1.77
CA ILE A 43 -3.37 1.59 -1.26
C ILE A 43 -4.62 0.77 -1.59
N VAL A 44 -5.81 1.36 -1.45
CA VAL A 44 -7.09 0.70 -1.79
C VAL A 44 -7.18 0.44 -3.30
N LEU A 45 -6.82 1.39 -4.14
CA LEU A 45 -6.77 1.21 -5.59
C LEU A 45 -5.81 0.09 -6.00
N PHE A 46 -4.60 0.07 -5.43
CA PHE A 46 -3.62 -0.98 -5.68
C PHE A 46 -4.13 -2.36 -5.22
N SER A 47 -4.76 -2.41 -4.05
CA SER A 47 -5.35 -3.65 -3.50
C SER A 47 -6.49 -4.17 -4.37
N ALA A 48 -7.35 -3.27 -4.85
CA ALA A 48 -8.44 -3.60 -5.77
C ALA A 48 -7.91 -4.08 -7.12
N TYR A 49 -6.87 -3.44 -7.66
CA TYR A 49 -6.18 -3.87 -8.87
C TYR A 49 -5.55 -5.26 -8.71
N ALA A 50 -4.91 -5.54 -7.57
CA ALA A 50 -4.35 -6.86 -7.29
C ALA A 50 -5.45 -7.92 -7.18
N LEU A 51 -6.57 -7.63 -6.50
CA LEU A 51 -7.70 -8.54 -6.39
C LEU A 51 -8.38 -8.81 -7.75
N SER A 52 -8.57 -7.78 -8.57
CA SER A 52 -9.26 -7.91 -9.86
C SER A 52 -8.42 -8.65 -10.89
N THR A 53 -7.11 -8.40 -10.91
CA THR A 53 -6.18 -9.06 -11.84
C THR A 53 -5.66 -10.39 -11.33
N SER A 54 -6.15 -10.91 -10.18
CA SER A 54 -5.58 -12.09 -9.53
C SER A 54 -5.61 -13.37 -10.37
N LYS A 55 -6.42 -13.42 -11.43
CA LYS A 55 -6.50 -14.54 -12.37
C LYS A 55 -5.76 -14.29 -13.69
N ASP A 56 -5.23 -13.09 -13.89
CA ASP A 56 -4.63 -12.69 -15.15
C ASP A 56 -3.23 -13.29 -15.33
N ALA A 57 -2.84 -13.45 -16.61
CA ALA A 57 -1.51 -13.94 -16.97
C ALA A 57 -0.37 -12.99 -16.57
N ILE A 58 -0.68 -11.76 -16.18
CA ILE A 58 0.28 -10.74 -15.75
C ILE A 58 1.13 -11.26 -14.58
N TRP A 59 0.51 -11.99 -13.65
CA TRP A 59 1.17 -12.58 -12.48
C TRP A 59 2.02 -13.82 -12.79
N ARG A 60 1.96 -14.33 -14.02
CA ARG A 60 2.83 -15.41 -14.51
C ARG A 60 4.13 -14.90 -15.12
N ASN A 61 4.14 -13.63 -15.56
CA ASN A 61 5.35 -13.02 -16.11
C ASN A 61 6.24 -12.51 -14.97
N LYS A 62 7.37 -13.18 -14.74
CA LYS A 62 8.31 -12.86 -13.67
C LYS A 62 8.83 -11.43 -13.76
N ASP A 63 9.12 -10.94 -14.96
CA ASP A 63 9.67 -9.59 -15.16
C ASP A 63 8.64 -8.52 -14.79
N ARG A 64 7.36 -8.73 -15.15
CA ARG A 64 6.27 -7.83 -14.75
C ARG A 64 6.03 -7.84 -13.25
N VAL A 65 6.02 -9.02 -12.62
CA VAL A 65 5.85 -9.14 -11.17
C VAL A 65 7.01 -8.47 -10.44
N PHE A 66 8.24 -8.62 -10.92
CA PHE A 66 9.41 -7.94 -10.37
C PHE A 66 9.27 -6.42 -10.47
N TRP A 67 8.81 -5.90 -11.60
CA TRP A 67 8.54 -4.48 -11.78
C TRP A 67 7.47 -3.95 -10.83
N ILE A 68 6.36 -4.68 -10.66
CA ILE A 68 5.28 -4.34 -9.72
C ILE A 68 5.81 -4.34 -8.27
N LEU A 69 6.66 -5.30 -7.92
CA LEU A 69 7.29 -5.39 -6.61
C LEU A 69 8.25 -4.21 -6.36
N MET A 70 9.12 -3.88 -7.31
CA MET A 70 10.01 -2.72 -7.24
C MET A 70 9.24 -1.41 -7.10
N PHE A 71 8.20 -1.24 -7.93
CA PHE A 71 7.32 -0.07 -7.84
C PHE A 71 6.65 0.02 -6.47
N SER A 72 6.10 -1.10 -5.97
CA SER A 72 5.44 -1.16 -4.67
C SER A 72 6.40 -0.80 -3.52
N ILE A 73 7.61 -1.36 -3.51
CA ILE A 73 8.61 -1.06 -2.47
C ILE A 73 8.99 0.41 -2.51
N PHE A 74 9.33 0.94 -3.69
CA PHE A 74 9.70 2.35 -3.85
C PHE A 74 8.57 3.29 -3.40
N PHE A 75 7.36 2.97 -3.81
CA PHE A 75 6.17 3.77 -3.50
C PHE A 75 5.84 3.74 -2.01
N VAL A 76 5.87 2.57 -1.37
CA VAL A 76 5.64 2.39 0.07
C VAL A 76 6.70 3.14 0.89
N SER A 77 7.98 3.05 0.51
CA SER A 77 9.06 3.77 1.20
C SER A 77 8.90 5.29 1.11
N LEU A 78 8.57 5.83 -0.06
CA LEU A 78 8.32 7.27 -0.21
C LEU A 78 7.14 7.74 0.66
N LEU A 79 6.04 7.00 0.64
CA LEU A 79 4.88 7.31 1.48
C LEU A 79 5.23 7.25 2.98
N GLN A 80 5.94 6.22 3.42
CA GLN A 80 6.38 6.10 4.81
C GLN A 80 7.32 7.23 5.24
N SER A 81 8.29 7.62 4.41
CA SER A 81 9.20 8.73 4.71
C SER A 81 8.44 10.05 4.88
N ILE A 82 7.43 10.31 4.04
CA ILE A 82 6.59 11.51 4.17
C ILE A 82 5.82 11.48 5.50
N PHE A 83 5.25 10.34 5.89
CA PHE A 83 4.56 10.21 7.18
C PHE A 83 5.47 10.48 8.38
N VAL A 84 6.68 9.91 8.39
CA VAL A 84 7.66 10.11 9.46
C VAL A 84 8.07 11.58 9.54
N LEU A 85 8.29 12.22 8.39
CA LEU A 85 8.64 13.64 8.32
C LEU A 85 7.55 14.53 8.94
N ILE A 86 6.28 14.25 8.64
CA ILE A 86 5.14 14.99 9.21
C ILE A 86 5.04 14.79 10.72
N ILE A 87 5.19 13.54 11.20
CA ILE A 87 5.19 13.24 12.64
C ILE A 87 6.31 14.02 13.34
N TYR A 88 7.50 14.03 12.76
CA TYR A 88 8.63 14.80 13.26
C TYR A 88 8.31 16.30 13.35
N PHE A 89 7.75 16.90 12.30
CA PHE A 89 7.37 18.32 12.33
C PHE A 89 6.28 18.63 13.34
N LYS A 90 5.27 17.76 13.51
CA LYS A 90 4.20 17.94 14.49
C LYS A 90 4.71 17.78 15.92
N SER A 91 5.52 16.76 16.18
CA SER A 91 6.18 16.54 17.49
C SER A 91 7.07 17.73 17.87
N LYS A 92 7.85 18.26 16.92
CA LYS A 92 8.68 19.45 17.13
C LYS A 92 7.85 20.70 17.46
N LYS A 93 6.63 20.83 16.91
CA LYS A 93 5.73 21.97 17.18
C LYS A 93 5.08 21.92 18.57
N HIS A 94 4.90 20.72 19.14
CA HIS A 94 4.33 20.53 20.49
C HIS A 94 5.38 20.40 21.62
N ALA A 95 6.68 20.33 21.27
CA ALA A 95 7.78 20.31 22.22
C ALA A 95 8.25 21.72 22.66
N LYS A 96 7.43 22.75 22.41
CA LYS A 96 7.68 24.15 22.76
C LYS A 96 6.48 24.70 23.51
#